data_AF-A0A847Z069-F1
#
_entry.id   AF-A0A847Z069-F1
#
_cell.length_a   1.000
_cell.length_b   1.000
_cell.length_c   1.000
_cell.angle_alpha   90.00
_cell.angle_beta   90.00
_cell.angle_gamma   90.00
#
_symmetry.space_group_name_H-M   'P 1'
#
loop_
_entity.id
_entity.type
_entity.pdbx_description
1 polymer ?
#
loop_
_entity_poly.entity_id
_entity_poly.type
_entity_poly.pdbx_seq_one_letter_code
_entity_poly.pdbx_strand_id
1 'polypeptide(L)'
;MEGRDDVFVLSWLILTIFLLERGIISWSAVTLALACSSKHTAWFFVPFYFIYVHFFIKQKNVKIEIGEYLKNFIKLIWPFPTLFLLLILPFVIWDPISFFQDIYAYPAGTIPTSYPISGYGLSVVFYQLGLIKNITDYFPFWIAQIPITIIFYYFLIKNYGNSQNMSHLVFCYGALIFIYLFLSRFFHDNYIGFISQIFIVSYFLIDDKIISVSK
;
A
#
# COMPACT_ATOMS: atom_id res chain seq x y z
N MET A 1 23.55 -9.46 -7.79
CA MET A 1 22.56 -9.14 -6.74
C MET A 1 21.67 -8.07 -7.33
N GLU A 2 20.47 -8.44 -7.79
CA GLU A 2 19.52 -7.43 -8.28
C GLU A 2 19.08 -6.59 -7.06
N GLY A 3 19.23 -5.27 -7.10
CA GLY A 3 18.89 -4.35 -5.99
C GLY A 3 17.39 -4.18 -5.75
N ARG A 4 16.63 -5.28 -5.82
CA ARG A 4 15.16 -5.34 -5.81
C ARG A 4 14.64 -5.84 -4.47
N ASP A 5 15.11 -5.23 -3.40
CA ASP A 5 14.77 -5.69 -2.06
C ASP A 5 13.47 -5.04 -1.55
N ASP A 6 12.44 -5.87 -1.34
CA ASP A 6 11.19 -5.49 -0.70
C ASP A 6 11.18 -5.71 0.82
N VAL A 7 12.21 -6.37 1.36
CA VAL A 7 12.32 -6.69 2.80
C VAL A 7 12.33 -5.42 3.64
N PHE A 8 12.94 -4.34 3.15
CA PHE A 8 12.98 -3.07 3.89
C PHE A 8 11.58 -2.48 4.10
N VAL A 9 10.76 -2.36 3.05
CA VAL A 9 9.38 -1.86 3.17
C VAL A 9 8.50 -2.84 3.95
N LEU A 10 8.68 -4.14 3.74
CA LEU A 10 7.95 -5.17 4.47
C LEU A 10 8.20 -5.07 5.98
N SER A 11 9.44 -4.85 6.40
CA SER A 11 9.80 -4.71 7.82
C SER A 11 9.03 -3.57 8.48
N TRP A 12 8.94 -2.41 7.82
CA TRP A 12 8.15 -1.28 8.30
C TRP A 12 6.65 -1.57 8.34
N LEU A 13 6.12 -2.29 7.36
CA LEU A 13 4.70 -2.68 7.33
C LEU A 13 4.35 -3.68 8.42
N ILE A 14 5.18 -4.71 8.64
CA ILE A 14 5.00 -5.67 9.72
C ILE A 14 5.03 -4.95 11.07
N LEU A 15 5.99 -4.04 11.28
CA LEU A 15 6.06 -3.26 12.52
C LEU A 15 4.83 -2.35 12.69
N THR A 16 4.34 -1.76 11.61
CA THR A 16 3.09 -0.97 11.61
C THR A 16 1.91 -1.83 12.05
N ILE A 17 1.74 -3.02 11.47
CA ILE A 17 0.67 -3.97 11.80
C ILE A 17 0.79 -4.43 13.26
N PHE A 18 1.99 -4.77 13.71
CA PHE A 18 2.26 -5.17 15.10
C PHE A 18 1.87 -4.06 16.10
N LEU A 19 2.24 -2.81 15.83
CA LEU A 19 1.90 -1.68 16.69
C LEU A 19 0.40 -1.38 16.69
N LEU A 20 -0.27 -1.55 15.55
CA LEU A 20 -1.73 -1.44 15.46
C LEU A 20 -2.44 -2.48 16.32
N GLU A 21 -2.03 -3.76 16.25
CA GLU A 21 -2.57 -4.83 17.09
C GLU A 21 -2.40 -4.56 18.59
N ARG A 22 -1.32 -3.87 18.98
CA ARG A 22 -1.07 -3.42 20.36
C ARG A 22 -1.83 -2.15 20.74
N GLY A 23 -2.58 -1.54 19.81
CA GLY A 23 -3.29 -0.27 20.01
C GLY A 23 -2.38 0.96 20.12
N ILE A 24 -1.11 0.85 19.71
CA ILE A 24 -0.09 1.91 19.79
C ILE A 24 -0.10 2.73 18.49
N ILE A 25 -1.19 3.47 18.27
CA ILE A 25 -1.49 4.11 16.97
C ILE A 25 -0.47 5.19 16.57
N SER A 26 0.05 5.97 17.53
CA SER A 26 0.99 7.06 17.19
C SER A 26 2.32 6.52 16.67
N TRP A 27 2.82 5.40 17.21
CA TRP A 27 4.04 4.77 16.71
C TRP A 27 3.80 4.00 15.41
N SER A 28 2.62 3.39 15.23
CA SER A 28 2.29 2.79 13.92
C SER A 28 2.22 3.84 12.81
N ALA A 29 1.81 5.08 13.11
CA ALA A 29 1.81 6.18 12.16
C ALA A 29 3.25 6.55 11.71
N VAL A 30 4.21 6.53 12.65
CA VAL A 30 5.65 6.75 12.37
C VAL A 30 6.19 5.66 11.44
N THR A 31 5.93 4.39 11.76
CA THR A 31 6.46 3.27 10.96
C THR A 31 5.79 3.19 9.59
N LEU A 32 4.52 3.58 9.48
CA LEU A 32 3.84 3.70 8.19
C LEU A 32 4.46 4.80 7.33
N ALA A 33 4.87 5.93 7.91
CA ALA A 33 5.55 6.99 7.17
C ALA A 33 6.88 6.50 6.61
N LEU A 34 7.64 5.74 7.40
CA LEU A 34 8.88 5.10 6.95
C LEU A 34 8.61 4.13 5.79
N ALA A 35 7.58 3.27 5.89
CA ALA A 35 7.17 2.38 4.81
C ALA A 35 6.84 3.15 3.52
N CYS A 36 5.98 4.18 3.61
CA CYS A 36 5.55 5.00 2.48
C CYS A 36 6.68 5.84 1.86
N SER A 37 7.67 6.26 2.67
CA SER A 37 8.88 6.94 2.17
C SER A 37 9.87 5.98 1.51
N SER A 38 9.83 4.69 1.87
CA SER A 38 10.72 3.67 1.33
C SER A 38 10.25 3.12 -0.01
N LYS A 39 8.94 2.88 -0.16
CA LYS A 39 8.38 2.32 -1.40
C LYS A 39 6.91 2.72 -1.61
N HIS A 40 6.57 3.07 -2.85
CA HIS A 40 5.20 3.47 -3.22
C HIS A 40 4.14 2.40 -2.96
N THR A 41 4.54 1.12 -2.96
CA THR A 41 3.65 0.00 -2.66
C THR A 41 3.02 0.08 -1.27
N ALA A 42 3.66 0.74 -0.30
CA ALA A 42 3.10 0.94 1.04
C ALA A 42 1.93 1.94 1.06
N TRP A 43 1.83 2.85 0.09
CA TRP A 43 0.73 3.83 0.02
C TRP A 43 -0.64 3.18 -0.12
N PHE A 44 -0.71 1.98 -0.72
CA PHE A 44 -1.95 1.20 -0.82
C PHE A 44 -2.47 0.71 0.54
N PHE A 45 -1.65 0.71 1.60
CA PHE A 45 -2.05 0.36 2.95
C PHE A 45 -2.68 1.53 3.72
N VAL A 46 -2.29 2.77 3.42
CA VAL A 46 -2.75 4.00 4.09
C VAL A 46 -4.28 4.12 4.21
N PRO A 47 -5.08 3.90 3.14
CA PRO A 47 -6.53 3.91 3.26
C PRO A 47 -7.06 2.92 4.31
N PHE A 48 -6.55 1.69 4.31
CA PHE A 48 -6.94 0.65 5.27
C PHE A 48 -6.50 1.02 6.69
N TYR A 49 -5.31 1.59 6.86
CA TYR A 49 -4.83 2.13 8.12
C TYR A 49 -5.80 3.18 8.70
N PHE A 50 -6.25 4.14 7.89
CA PHE A 50 -7.21 5.16 8.38
C PHE A 50 -8.57 4.57 8.73
N ILE A 51 -9.04 3.57 7.99
CA ILE A 51 -10.25 2.82 8.34
C ILE A 51 -10.08 2.12 9.69
N TYR A 52 -8.93 1.48 9.93
CA TYR A 52 -8.64 0.86 11.22
C TYR A 52 -8.67 1.88 12.36
N VAL A 53 -7.99 3.02 12.21
CA VAL A 53 -7.97 4.10 13.23
C VAL A 53 -9.38 4.64 13.48
N HIS A 54 -10.20 4.78 12.43
CA HIS A 54 -11.61 5.16 12.58
C HIS A 54 -12.37 4.21 13.49
N PHE A 55 -12.28 2.90 13.24
CA PHE A 55 -12.95 1.89 14.07
C PHE A 55 -12.37 1.83 15.49
N PHE A 56 -11.06 1.98 15.65
CA PHE A 56 -10.40 2.03 16.96
C PHE A 56 -10.95 3.17 17.84
N ILE A 57 -11.14 4.37 17.27
CA ILE A 57 -11.72 5.51 17.99
C ILE A 57 -13.19 5.23 18.35
N LYS A 58 -13.98 4.74 17.40
CA LYS A 58 -15.41 4.46 17.62
C LYS A 58 -15.66 3.33 18.62
N GLN A 59 -14.78 2.33 18.67
CA GLN A 59 -14.87 1.24 19.65
C GLN A 59 -14.72 1.75 21.07
N LYS A 60 -13.86 2.76 21.30
CA LYS A 60 -13.70 3.39 22.62
C LYS A 60 -14.89 4.28 22.99
N ASN A 61 -15.44 5.03 22.04
CA ASN A 61 -16.55 5.96 22.28
C ASN A 61 -17.55 5.97 21.10
N VAL A 62 -18.63 5.21 21.23
CA VAL A 62 -19.66 5.06 20.17
C VAL A 62 -20.40 6.36 19.86
N LYS A 63 -20.60 7.23 20.86
CA LYS A 63 -21.32 8.52 20.75
C LYS A 63 -20.38 9.73 20.82
N ILE A 64 -19.24 9.66 20.15
CA ILE A 64 -18.27 10.76 20.10
C ILE A 64 -18.78 11.91 19.20
N GLU A 65 -18.67 13.15 19.69
CA GLU A 65 -18.95 14.34 18.88
C GLU A 65 -17.92 14.53 17.77
N ILE A 66 -18.31 15.16 16.66
CA ILE A 66 -17.44 15.31 15.48
C ILE A 66 -16.14 16.08 15.79
N GLY A 67 -16.20 17.11 16.63
CA GLY A 67 -15.02 17.90 17.01
C GLY A 67 -14.02 17.09 17.83
N GLU A 68 -14.50 16.29 18.78
CA GLU A 68 -13.66 15.41 19.59
C GLU A 68 -13.10 14.25 18.74
N TYR A 69 -13.91 13.69 17.84
CA TYR A 69 -13.47 12.68 16.88
C TYR A 69 -12.30 13.20 16.03
N LEU A 70 -12.43 14.38 15.42
CA LEU A 70 -11.39 14.96 14.57
C LEU A 70 -10.12 15.24 15.38
N LYS A 71 -10.25 15.78 16.60
CA LYS A 71 -9.12 16.02 17.50
C LYS A 71 -8.38 14.72 17.84
N ASN A 72 -9.11 13.66 18.18
CA ASN A 72 -8.52 12.36 18.50
C ASN A 72 -7.89 11.70 17.28
N PHE A 73 -8.54 11.78 16.12
CA PHE A 73 -8.01 11.26 14.87
C PHE A 73 -6.69 11.94 14.53
N ILE A 74 -6.67 13.28 14.45
CA ILE A 74 -5.46 14.07 14.15
C ILE A 74 -4.35 13.78 15.17
N LYS A 75 -4.67 13.73 16.48
CA LYS A 75 -3.69 13.43 17.53
C LYS A 75 -3.02 12.06 17.33
N LEU A 76 -3.73 11.08 16.78
CA LEU A 76 -3.18 9.75 16.52
C LEU A 76 -2.38 9.70 15.21
N ILE A 77 -2.84 10.39 14.16
CA ILE A 77 -2.26 10.27 12.82
C ILE A 77 -1.18 11.32 12.49
N TRP A 78 -1.09 12.45 13.20
CA TRP A 78 -0.17 13.54 12.85
C TRP A 78 1.31 13.14 12.66
N PRO A 79 1.88 12.11 13.34
CA PRO A 79 3.27 11.73 13.09
C PRO A 79 3.49 11.24 11.66
N PHE A 80 2.47 10.65 11.02
CA PHE A 80 2.54 10.12 9.66
C PHE A 80 2.87 11.21 8.62
N PRO A 81 2.01 12.23 8.39
CA PRO A 81 2.30 13.26 7.40
C PRO A 81 3.53 14.09 7.79
N THR A 82 3.76 14.35 9.08
CA THR A 82 4.94 15.12 9.52
C THR A 82 6.25 14.42 9.14
N LEU A 83 6.39 13.14 9.48
CA LEU A 83 7.62 12.41 9.17
C LEU A 83 7.77 12.14 7.67
N PHE A 84 6.68 11.78 6.98
CA PHE A 84 6.72 11.57 5.53
C PHE A 84 7.16 12.85 4.80
N LEU A 85 6.58 14.00 5.14
CA LEU A 85 6.97 15.27 4.54
C LEU A 85 8.40 15.65 4.90
N LEU A 86 8.85 15.44 6.14
CA LEU A 86 10.23 15.71 6.54
C LEU A 86 11.24 14.94 5.68
N LEU A 87 10.93 13.70 5.32
CA LEU A 87 11.80 12.84 4.51
C LEU A 87 11.74 13.17 3.01
N ILE A 88 10.55 13.45 2.47
CA ILE A 88 10.36 13.60 1.03
C ILE A 88 10.52 15.04 0.55
N LEU A 89 10.13 16.03 1.36
CA LEU A 89 10.11 17.44 0.96
C LEU A 89 11.49 17.99 0.53
N PRO A 90 12.63 17.62 1.15
CA PRO A 90 13.94 18.06 0.67
C PRO A 90 14.20 17.72 -0.80
N PHE A 91 13.79 16.53 -1.24
CA PHE A 91 13.98 16.08 -2.64
C PHE A 91 13.04 16.81 -3.60
N VAL A 92 11.79 17.02 -3.19
CA VAL A 92 10.80 17.77 -3.97
C VAL A 92 11.21 19.23 -4.14
N ILE A 93 11.75 19.87 -3.10
CA ILE A 93 12.23 21.25 -3.16
C ILE A 93 13.51 21.36 -3.99
N TRP A 94 14.41 20.38 -3.90
CA TRP A 94 15.68 20.39 -4.61
C TRP A 94 15.48 20.38 -6.13
N ASP A 95 14.68 19.43 -6.63
CA ASP A 95 14.33 19.36 -8.06
C ASP A 95 12.99 18.63 -8.25
N PRO A 96 11.87 19.37 -8.38
CA PRO A 96 10.55 18.78 -8.49
C PRO A 96 10.34 18.04 -9.82
N ILE A 97 11.04 18.43 -10.89
CA ILE A 97 10.88 17.83 -12.22
C ILE A 97 11.55 16.46 -12.21
N SER A 98 12.81 16.39 -11.77
CA SER A 98 13.55 15.13 -11.66
C SER A 98 12.85 14.18 -10.68
N PHE A 99 12.39 14.69 -9.53
CA PHE A 99 11.61 13.89 -8.59
C PHE A 99 10.36 13.27 -9.23
N PHE A 100 9.56 14.05 -9.97
CA PHE A 100 8.38 13.53 -10.65
C PHE A 100 8.74 12.51 -11.74
N GLN A 101 9.82 12.77 -12.47
CA GLN A 101 10.28 11.87 -13.53
C GLN A 101 10.71 10.52 -12.97
N ASP A 102 11.47 10.49 -11.88
CA ASP A 102 11.95 9.25 -11.27
C ASP A 102 10.82 8.45 -10.62
N ILE A 103 9.94 9.14 -9.90
CA ILE A 103 8.90 8.50 -9.08
C ILE A 103 7.70 8.04 -9.92
N TYR A 104 7.31 8.82 -10.92
CA TYR A 104 6.12 8.55 -11.71
C TYR A 104 6.42 8.30 -13.18
N ALA A 105 7.11 9.23 -13.86
CA ALA A 105 7.19 9.19 -15.32
C ALA A 105 7.98 7.98 -15.86
N TYR A 106 9.10 7.67 -15.21
CA TYR A 106 9.97 6.55 -15.52
C TYR A 106 9.25 5.19 -15.40
N PRO A 107 8.58 4.86 -14.27
CA PRO A 107 7.81 3.61 -14.18
C PRO A 107 6.51 3.64 -15.00
N ALA A 108 5.93 4.81 -15.28
CA ALA A 108 4.68 4.92 -16.05
C ALA A 108 4.89 4.76 -17.57
N GLY A 109 6.10 4.88 -18.09
CA GLY A 109 6.35 4.78 -19.52
C GLY A 109 6.23 6.10 -20.29
N THR A 110 6.22 7.25 -19.62
CA THR A 110 5.87 8.55 -20.23
C THR A 110 7.08 9.38 -20.68
N ILE A 111 8.30 8.88 -20.49
CA ILE A 111 9.55 9.52 -20.95
C ILE A 111 10.37 8.60 -21.87
N PRO A 112 11.26 9.13 -22.72
CA PRO A 112 12.05 8.31 -23.65
C PRO A 112 12.92 7.24 -22.99
N THR A 113 13.37 7.49 -21.76
CA THR A 113 14.23 6.59 -20.97
C THR A 113 13.43 5.69 -20.02
N SER A 114 12.11 5.59 -20.20
CA SER A 114 11.24 4.86 -19.26
C SER A 114 11.63 3.40 -19.09
N TYR A 115 11.27 2.84 -17.93
CA TYR A 115 11.44 1.42 -17.66
C TYR A 115 10.68 0.58 -18.70
N PRO A 116 11.25 -0.51 -19.24
CA PRO A 116 10.57 -1.34 -20.22
C PRO A 116 9.44 -2.17 -19.59
N ILE A 117 8.46 -2.52 -20.41
CA ILE A 117 7.46 -3.55 -20.09
C ILE A 117 8.19 -4.86 -19.79
N SER A 118 7.92 -5.45 -18.62
CA SER A 118 8.63 -6.63 -18.16
C SER A 118 7.94 -7.34 -17.00
N GLY A 119 8.37 -8.59 -16.72
CA GLY A 119 7.85 -9.40 -15.62
C GLY A 119 6.71 -10.35 -16.03
N TYR A 120 5.68 -10.44 -15.20
CA TYR A 120 4.62 -11.46 -15.22
C TYR A 120 3.21 -10.85 -15.23
N GLY A 121 3.11 -9.53 -15.46
CA GLY A 121 1.84 -8.80 -15.46
C GLY A 121 1.10 -8.86 -16.80
N LEU A 122 -0.09 -8.28 -16.85
CA LEU A 122 -0.92 -8.17 -18.04
C LEU A 122 -0.22 -7.41 -19.18
N SER A 123 0.71 -6.50 -18.83
CA SER A 123 1.51 -5.76 -19.80
C SER A 123 2.33 -6.67 -20.73
N VAL A 124 2.91 -7.74 -20.19
CA VAL A 124 3.68 -8.72 -20.96
C VAL A 124 2.76 -9.56 -21.85
N VAL A 125 1.55 -9.88 -21.38
CA VAL A 125 0.54 -10.56 -22.21
C VAL A 125 0.16 -9.70 -23.42
N PHE A 126 -0.04 -8.39 -23.23
CA PHE A 126 -0.37 -7.48 -24.34
C PHE A 126 0.78 -7.39 -25.36
N TYR A 127 2.02 -7.39 -24.90
CA TYR A 127 3.19 -7.45 -25.77
C TYR A 127 3.25 -8.78 -26.54
N GLN A 128 3.07 -9.92 -25.87
CA GLN A 128 3.10 -11.25 -26.50
C GLN A 128 1.98 -11.46 -27.52
N LEU A 129 0.81 -10.85 -27.31
CA LEU A 129 -0.30 -10.85 -28.25
C LEU A 129 -0.10 -9.88 -29.43
N GLY A 130 1.00 -9.11 -29.46
CA GLY A 130 1.28 -8.13 -30.52
C GLY A 130 0.46 -6.85 -30.43
N LEU A 131 -0.27 -6.61 -29.33
CA LEU A 131 -1.00 -5.35 -29.08
C LEU A 131 -0.03 -4.19 -28.80
N ILE A 132 1.15 -4.51 -28.27
CA ILE A 132 2.26 -3.58 -28.06
C ILE A 132 3.43 -4.09 -28.90
N LYS A 133 4.05 -3.23 -29.73
CA LYS A 133 5.06 -3.66 -30.70
C LYS A 133 6.43 -3.82 -30.09
N ASN A 134 6.84 -2.89 -29.23
CA ASN A 134 8.11 -2.94 -28.51
C ASN A 134 7.89 -2.77 -27.00
N ILE A 135 8.74 -3.40 -26.19
CA ILE A 135 8.69 -3.29 -24.72
C ILE A 135 8.92 -1.86 -24.20
N THR A 136 9.49 -0.97 -25.01
CA THR A 136 9.72 0.44 -24.69
C THR A 136 8.53 1.33 -25.04
N ASP A 137 7.60 0.85 -25.86
CA ASP A 137 6.47 1.66 -26.33
C ASP A 137 5.63 2.17 -25.16
N TYR A 138 5.09 3.38 -25.30
CA TYR A 138 4.08 3.87 -24.37
C TYR A 138 2.77 3.11 -24.60
N PHE A 139 2.18 2.64 -23.51
CA PHE A 139 0.84 2.09 -23.50
C PHE A 139 0.10 2.61 -22.27
N PRO A 140 -1.14 3.14 -22.42
CA PRO A 140 -1.83 3.84 -21.34
C PRO A 140 -2.48 2.87 -20.34
N PHE A 141 -1.68 2.07 -19.63
CA PHE A 141 -2.16 1.08 -18.65
C PHE A 141 -3.07 1.69 -17.57
N TRP A 142 -2.81 2.95 -17.20
CA TRP A 142 -3.58 3.68 -16.20
C TRP A 142 -5.09 3.74 -16.50
N ILE A 143 -5.50 3.70 -17.78
CA ILE A 143 -6.91 3.74 -18.20
C ILE A 143 -7.69 2.54 -17.63
N ALA A 144 -7.09 1.35 -17.62
CA ALA A 144 -7.70 0.17 -17.02
C ALA A 144 -7.29 0.03 -15.55
N GLN A 145 -6.01 0.27 -15.25
CA GLN A 145 -5.42 0.07 -13.93
C GLN A 145 -6.12 0.90 -12.85
N ILE A 146 -6.34 2.21 -13.06
CA ILE A 146 -6.93 3.09 -12.04
C ILE A 146 -8.38 2.71 -11.74
N PRO A 147 -9.31 2.63 -12.73
CA PRO A 147 -10.70 2.29 -12.44
C PRO A 147 -10.86 0.91 -11.80
N ILE A 148 -10.15 -0.11 -12.31
CA ILE A 148 -10.24 -1.47 -11.77
C ILE A 148 -9.73 -1.50 -10.33
N THR A 149 -8.61 -0.84 -10.03
CA THR A 149 -8.06 -0.76 -8.67
C THR A 149 -9.03 -0.05 -7.72
N ILE A 150 -9.63 1.07 -8.13
CA ILE A 150 -10.60 1.82 -7.30
C ILE A 150 -11.87 1.00 -7.04
N ILE A 151 -12.43 0.38 -8.07
CA ILE A 151 -13.63 -0.47 -7.96
C ILE A 151 -13.33 -1.65 -7.02
N PHE A 152 -12.18 -2.29 -7.19
CA PHE A 152 -11.76 -3.41 -6.35
C PHE A 152 -11.56 -2.98 -4.89
N TYR A 153 -10.90 -1.84 -4.66
CA TYR A 153 -10.74 -1.24 -3.33
C TYR A 153 -12.09 -0.99 -2.64
N TYR A 154 -13.08 -0.44 -3.35
CA TYR A 154 -14.42 -0.22 -2.82
C TYR A 154 -15.06 -1.53 -2.31
N PHE A 155 -14.98 -2.62 -3.09
CA PHE A 155 -15.51 -3.92 -2.69
C PHE A 155 -14.77 -4.50 -1.46
N LEU A 156 -13.45 -4.32 -1.38
CA LEU A 156 -12.65 -4.77 -0.23
C LEU A 156 -13.07 -4.07 1.07
N ILE A 157 -13.22 -2.74 1.06
CA ILE A 157 -13.65 -1.99 2.26
C ILE A 157 -15.08 -2.33 2.66
N LYS A 158 -15.99 -2.46 1.67
CA LYS A 158 -17.39 -2.77 1.93
C LYS A 158 -17.52 -4.09 2.71
N ASN A 159 -16.66 -5.06 2.42
CA ASN A 159 -16.62 -6.34 3.11
C ASN A 159 -15.89 -6.27 4.47
N TYR A 160 -14.95 -5.34 4.65
CA TYR A 160 -14.18 -5.19 5.89
C TYR A 160 -15.04 -4.84 7.11
N GLY A 161 -16.08 -4.03 6.95
CA GLY A 161 -16.94 -3.58 8.06
C GLY A 161 -17.61 -4.71 8.86
N ASN A 162 -17.71 -5.91 8.28
CA ASN A 162 -18.38 -7.06 8.88
C ASN A 162 -17.45 -7.93 9.76
N SER A 163 -16.13 -7.91 9.53
CA SER A 163 -15.18 -8.76 10.26
C SER A 163 -14.28 -7.97 11.21
N GLN A 164 -13.98 -6.71 10.88
CA GLN A 164 -13.12 -5.79 11.65
C GLN A 164 -11.86 -6.48 12.22
N ASN A 165 -11.28 -7.40 11.44
CA ASN A 165 -10.11 -8.18 11.85
C ASN A 165 -8.87 -7.71 11.09
N MET A 166 -7.75 -7.58 11.79
CA MET A 166 -6.46 -7.20 11.21
C MET A 166 -6.01 -8.17 10.11
N SER A 167 -6.19 -9.48 10.29
CA SER A 167 -5.92 -10.45 9.22
C SER A 167 -6.64 -10.07 7.93
N HIS A 168 -7.93 -9.74 8.01
CA HIS A 168 -8.73 -9.38 6.85
C HIS A 168 -8.27 -8.06 6.22
N LEU A 169 -7.87 -7.08 7.04
CA LEU A 169 -7.28 -5.83 6.57
C LEU A 169 -6.00 -6.07 5.76
N VAL A 170 -5.08 -6.87 6.31
CA VAL A 170 -3.80 -7.22 5.66
C VAL A 170 -4.05 -8.02 4.38
N PHE A 171 -5.04 -8.91 4.37
CA PHE A 171 -5.47 -9.62 3.16
C PHE A 171 -5.96 -8.66 2.08
N CYS A 172 -6.86 -7.74 2.44
CA CYS A 172 -7.37 -6.73 1.51
C CYS A 172 -6.24 -5.88 0.91
N TYR A 173 -5.25 -5.50 1.72
CA TYR A 173 -4.06 -4.83 1.22
C TYR A 173 -3.30 -5.67 0.19
N GLY A 174 -2.98 -6.92 0.52
CA GLY A 174 -2.29 -7.85 -0.40
C GLY A 174 -3.05 -8.07 -1.71
N ALA A 175 -4.37 -8.22 -1.64
CA ALA A 175 -5.22 -8.37 -2.82
C ALA A 175 -5.24 -7.10 -3.68
N LEU A 176 -5.36 -5.91 -3.05
CA LEU A 176 -5.40 -4.64 -3.77
C LEU A 176 -4.10 -4.38 -4.53
N ILE A 177 -2.96 -4.55 -3.86
CA ILE A 177 -1.66 -4.32 -4.50
C ILE A 177 -1.37 -5.35 -5.59
N PHE A 178 -1.82 -6.60 -5.43
CA PHE A 178 -1.72 -7.61 -6.49
C PHE A 178 -2.44 -7.15 -7.76
N ILE A 179 -3.71 -6.72 -7.65
CA ILE A 179 -4.48 -6.23 -8.80
C ILE A 179 -3.82 -5.01 -9.44
N TYR A 180 -3.37 -4.05 -8.62
CA TYR A 180 -2.69 -2.86 -9.12
C TYR A 180 -1.40 -3.20 -9.89
N LEU A 181 -0.55 -4.06 -9.33
CA LEU A 181 0.73 -4.43 -9.94
C LEU A 181 0.54 -5.32 -11.16
N PHE A 182 -0.40 -6.27 -11.12
CA PHE A 182 -0.72 -7.12 -12.26
C PHE A 182 -1.15 -6.33 -13.49
N LEU A 183 -1.86 -5.21 -13.30
CA LEU A 183 -2.30 -4.30 -14.36
C LEU A 183 -1.26 -3.22 -14.73
N SER A 184 -0.13 -3.17 -14.02
CA SER A 184 0.89 -2.15 -14.22
C SER A 184 1.82 -2.47 -15.38
N ARG A 185 2.68 -1.51 -15.75
CA ARG A 185 3.68 -1.67 -16.81
C ARG A 185 4.67 -2.82 -16.54
N PHE A 186 4.98 -3.11 -15.28
CA PHE A 186 5.90 -4.18 -14.90
C PHE A 186 5.49 -4.87 -13.60
N PHE A 187 5.65 -6.20 -13.53
CA PHE A 187 5.32 -6.97 -12.34
C PHE A 187 6.27 -8.15 -12.17
N HIS A 188 7.25 -8.02 -11.28
CA HIS A 188 8.37 -8.95 -11.17
C HIS A 188 8.32 -9.85 -9.93
N ASP A 189 9.27 -10.77 -9.86
CA ASP A 189 9.46 -11.77 -8.81
C ASP A 189 9.54 -11.17 -7.40
N ASN A 190 10.24 -10.04 -7.22
CA ASN A 190 10.31 -9.35 -5.93
C ASN A 190 8.93 -8.94 -5.40
N TYR A 191 8.02 -8.52 -6.30
CA TYR A 191 6.65 -8.19 -5.92
C TYR A 191 5.81 -9.42 -5.62
N ILE A 192 6.03 -10.53 -6.33
CA ILE A 192 5.39 -11.81 -6.00
C ILE A 192 5.80 -12.23 -4.59
N GLY A 193 7.10 -12.21 -4.29
CA GLY A 193 7.61 -12.50 -2.95
C GLY A 193 7.00 -11.60 -1.87
N PHE A 194 6.98 -10.29 -2.11
CA PHE A 194 6.36 -9.32 -1.21
C PHE A 194 4.87 -9.60 -0.96
N ILE A 195 4.08 -9.83 -2.01
CA ILE A 195 2.64 -10.13 -1.91
C ILE A 195 2.42 -11.46 -1.17
N SER A 196 3.20 -12.49 -1.50
CA SER A 196 3.14 -13.77 -0.80
C SER A 196 3.41 -13.61 0.70
N GLN A 197 4.40 -12.81 1.08
CA GLN A 197 4.70 -12.51 2.48
C GLN A 197 3.54 -11.77 3.17
N ILE A 198 2.90 -10.81 2.50
CA ILE A 198 1.70 -10.14 3.03
C ILE A 198 0.56 -11.14 3.29
N PHE A 199 0.31 -12.08 2.37
CA PHE A 199 -0.70 -13.12 2.59
C PHE A 199 -0.33 -14.08 3.72
N ILE A 200 0.95 -14.43 3.87
CA ILE A 200 1.43 -15.25 4.99
C ILE A 200 1.22 -14.52 6.33
N VAL A 201 1.55 -13.24 6.41
CA VAL A 201 1.30 -12.41 7.60
C VAL A 201 -0.20 -12.36 7.90
N SER A 202 -1.04 -12.14 6.89
CA SER A 202 -2.50 -12.16 7.05
C SER A 202 -3.00 -13.50 7.60
N TYR A 203 -2.46 -14.62 7.14
CA TYR A 203 -2.83 -15.96 7.61
C TYR A 203 -2.49 -16.15 9.09
N PHE A 204 -1.27 -15.83 9.52
CA PHE A 204 -0.88 -16.00 10.93
C PHE A 204 -1.64 -15.08 11.90
N LEU A 205 -2.12 -13.92 11.43
CA LEU A 205 -2.98 -13.04 12.24
C LEU A 205 -4.40 -13.63 12.47
N ILE A 206 -4.80 -14.69 11.76
CA ILE A 206 -6.06 -15.40 12.01
C ILE A 206 -5.93 -16.22 13.30
N ASP A 207 -4.81 -16.91 13.47
CA ASP A 207 -4.61 -17.93 14.50
C ASP A 207 -4.54 -17.35 15.92
N ASP A 208 -4.02 -16.13 16.09
CA ASP A 208 -3.90 -15.48 17.39
C ASP A 208 -5.26 -15.29 18.10
N LYS A 209 -6.36 -15.16 17.36
CA LYS A 209 -7.72 -15.03 17.94
C LYS A 209 -8.36 -16.36 18.31
N ILE A 210 -8.03 -17.44 17.62
CA ILE A 210 -8.59 -18.78 17.90
C ILE A 210 -7.99 -19.33 19.20
N ILE A 211 -6.70 -19.07 19.44
CA ILE A 211 -5.99 -19.54 20.63
C ILE A 211 -6.46 -18.80 21.89
N SER A 212 -6.79 -17.51 21.80
CA SER A 212 -7.23 -16.71 22.96
C SER A 212 -8.63 -17.04 23.49
N VAL A 213 -9.46 -17.75 22.73
CA VAL A 213 -10.81 -18.19 23.16
C VAL A 213 -10.76 -19.56 23.87
N SER A 214 -9.60 -20.24 23.80
CA SER A 214 -9.39 -21.58 24.38
C SER A 214 -8.67 -21.60 25.74
N LYS A 215 -8.41 -20.42 26.33
CA LYS A 215 -7.84 -20.25 27.68
C LYS A 215 -8.80 -19.46 28.56
#